data_AF-A0A1Q9UMQ2-F1
#
_entry.id   AF-A0A1Q9UMQ2-F1
#
_cell.length_a   1.000
_cell.length_b   1.000
_cell.length_c   1.000
_cell.angle_alpha   90.00
_cell.angle_beta   90.00
_cell.angle_gamma   90.00
#
_symmetry.space_group_name_H-M   'P 1'
#
loop_
_entity.id
_entity.type
_entity.pdbx_description
1 polymer ?
#
loop_
_entity_poly.entity_id
_entity_poly.type
_entity_poly.pdbx_seq_one_letter_code
_entity_poly.pdbx_strand_id
1 'polypeptide(L)'
;MNYGEEFLAEVVASLDDLAHVPIETLTRAIGRHGVCGWIDVAADGPVWTGDVHADRLMAAPLCSGCPVRRECLEWEFRTTEGVKLDVWGLLDRDGHEVAHQLWLWRRGSGV
;
A
#
# COMPACT_ATOMS: atom_id res chain seq x y z
N MET A 1 -8.62 12.80 -2.31
CA MET A 1 -7.65 13.89 -2.56
C MET A 1 -7.23 13.76 -4.00
N ASN A 2 -7.07 14.85 -4.76
CA ASN A 2 -6.54 14.72 -6.11
C ASN A 2 -5.00 14.64 -6.02
N TYR A 3 -4.44 13.44 -6.10
CA TYR A 3 -2.99 13.27 -6.23
C TYR A 3 -2.59 13.73 -7.63
N GLY A 4 -1.57 14.58 -7.74
CA GLY A 4 -0.97 14.85 -9.05
C GLY A 4 -0.43 13.56 -9.65
N GLU A 5 -0.63 13.36 -10.95
CA GLU A 5 -0.12 12.18 -11.68
C GLU A 5 1.39 11.99 -11.51
N GLU A 6 2.15 13.09 -11.44
CA GLU A 6 3.58 13.12 -11.14
C GLU A 6 3.92 12.48 -9.78
N PHE A 7 3.17 12.81 -8.72
CA PHE A 7 3.36 12.21 -7.40
C PHE A 7 3.11 10.70 -7.43
N LEU A 8 2.05 10.25 -8.10
CA LEU A 8 1.75 8.83 -8.23
C LEU A 8 2.82 8.11 -9.04
N ALA A 9 3.33 8.74 -10.11
CA ALA A 9 4.42 8.20 -10.89
C ALA A 9 5.72 8.07 -10.07
N GLU A 10 6.04 9.05 -9.21
CA GLU A 10 7.17 8.97 -8.28
C GLU A 10 6.99 7.85 -7.24
N VAL A 11 5.80 7.74 -6.64
CA VAL A 11 5.48 6.66 -5.71
C VAL A 11 5.68 5.31 -6.36
N VAL A 12 5.15 5.10 -7.57
CA VAL A 12 5.28 3.83 -8.29
C VAL A 12 6.72 3.59 -8.74
N ALA A 13 7.44 4.60 -9.23
CA ALA A 13 8.85 4.48 -9.60
C ALA A 13 9.71 4.05 -8.40
N SER A 14 9.36 4.52 -7.20
CA SER A 14 10.03 4.07 -5.97
C SER A 14 9.82 2.57 -5.71
N LEU A 15 8.86 1.90 -6.33
CA LEU A 15 8.67 0.46 -6.15
C LEU A 15 9.59 -0.39 -7.04
N ASP A 16 10.32 0.20 -7.98
CA ASP A 16 11.16 -0.55 -8.91
C ASP A 16 12.28 -1.35 -8.23
N ASP A 17 12.85 -0.83 -7.14
CA ASP A 17 13.84 -1.57 -6.34
C ASP A 17 13.26 -2.85 -5.71
N LEU A 18 11.93 -2.92 -5.55
CA LEU A 18 11.26 -4.07 -4.95
C LEU A 18 10.85 -5.13 -5.97
N ALA A 19 10.97 -4.84 -7.28
CA ALA A 19 10.50 -5.71 -8.38
C ALA A 19 10.98 -7.17 -8.28
N HIS A 20 12.22 -7.35 -7.82
CA HIS A 20 12.87 -8.65 -7.70
C HIS A 20 12.70 -9.30 -6.32
N VAL A 21 12.16 -8.59 -5.34
CA VAL A 21 11.98 -9.08 -3.97
C VAL A 21 10.85 -10.10 -3.95
N PRO A 22 11.05 -11.33 -3.42
CA PRO A 22 9.99 -12.34 -3.35
C PRO A 22 8.80 -11.90 -2.49
N ILE A 23 7.59 -12.34 -2.84
CA ILE A 23 6.35 -12.01 -2.12
C ILE A 23 6.46 -12.38 -0.63
N GLU A 24 7.07 -13.51 -0.30
CA GLU A 24 7.24 -13.99 1.08
C GLU A 24 8.15 -13.06 1.89
N THR A 25 9.12 -12.42 1.23
CA THR A 25 10.01 -11.45 1.88
C THR A 25 9.26 -10.16 2.17
N LEU A 26 8.43 -9.69 1.22
CA LEU A 26 7.52 -8.57 1.45
C LEU A 26 6.56 -8.87 2.60
N THR A 27 5.87 -10.02 2.57
CA THR A 27 4.96 -10.47 3.64
C THR A 27 5.64 -10.47 5.01
N ARG A 28 6.88 -10.97 5.10
CA ARG A 28 7.64 -11.01 6.36
C ARG A 28 8.02 -9.61 6.85
N ALA A 29 8.48 -8.74 5.95
CA ALA A 29 8.83 -7.36 6.29
C ALA A 29 7.60 -6.59 6.81
N ILE A 30 6.48 -6.71 6.10
CA ILE A 30 5.19 -6.13 6.49
C ILE A 30 4.74 -6.64 7.86
N GLY A 31 4.72 -7.96 8.07
CA GLY A 31 4.29 -8.54 9.33
C GLY A 31 5.19 -8.17 10.52
N ARG A 32 6.49 -7.96 10.30
CA ARG A 32 7.44 -7.64 11.37
C ARG A 32 7.58 -6.15 11.66
N HIS A 33 7.44 -5.30 10.65
CA HIS A 33 7.78 -3.87 10.75
C HIS A 33 6.59 -2.96 10.41
N GLY A 34 5.50 -3.52 9.90
CA GLY A 34 4.29 -2.78 9.56
C GLY A 34 3.54 -2.34 10.81
N VAL A 35 3.37 -1.03 10.98
CA VAL A 35 2.65 -0.44 12.12
C VAL A 35 1.24 -1.03 12.26
N CYS A 36 0.56 -1.30 11.14
CA CYS A 36 -0.76 -1.93 11.12
C CYS A 36 -0.77 -3.43 11.44
N GLY A 37 0.34 -4.16 11.25
CA GLY A 37 0.44 -5.58 11.60
C GLY A 37 0.50 -5.83 13.12
N TRP A 38 0.91 -4.81 13.89
CA TRP A 38 0.99 -4.86 15.36
C TRP A 38 -0.33 -4.47 16.05
N ILE A 39 -1.29 -3.94 15.29
CA ILE A 39 -2.53 -3.37 15.81
C ILE A 39 -3.53 -4.42 16.30
N ASP A 40 -3.53 -5.63 15.72
CA ASP A 40 -4.34 -6.75 16.26
C ASP A 40 -3.80 -7.30 17.60
N VAL A 41 -2.56 -6.99 17.96
CA VAL A 41 -1.91 -7.50 19.19
C VAL A 41 -1.96 -6.50 20.34
N ALA A 42 -2.18 -5.22 20.03
CA ALA A 42 -2.39 -4.17 21.03
C ALA A 42 -3.89 -3.90 21.16
N ALA A 43 -4.43 -3.96 22.38
CA ALA A 43 -5.85 -3.74 22.67
C ALA A 43 -6.42 -2.34 22.29
N ASP A 44 -5.60 -1.47 21.68
CA ASP A 44 -5.90 -0.08 21.33
C ASP A 44 -5.92 0.17 19.80
N GLY A 45 -6.07 -0.88 19.00
CA GLY A 45 -6.20 -0.77 17.55
C GLY A 45 -7.46 -0.03 17.08
N PRO A 46 -7.44 0.66 15.92
CA PRO A 46 -8.67 1.16 15.31
C PRO A 46 -9.66 0.02 15.07
N VAL A 47 -10.91 0.25 15.48
CA VAL A 47 -12.01 -0.65 15.11
C VAL A 47 -12.34 -0.36 13.65
N TRP A 48 -11.97 -1.30 12.77
CA TRP A 48 -12.37 -1.23 11.37
C TRP A 48 -13.90 -1.31 11.27
N THR A 49 -14.49 -0.26 10.74
CA THR A 49 -15.94 -0.07 10.62
C THR A 49 -16.51 -0.74 9.37
N GLY A 50 -15.66 -1.08 8.41
CA GLY A 50 -16.08 -1.50 7.07
C GLY A 50 -16.54 -0.34 6.19
N ASP A 51 -16.60 0.89 6.74
CA ASP A 51 -16.80 2.10 5.96
C ASP A 51 -15.46 2.57 5.38
N VAL A 52 -15.40 2.59 4.05
CA VAL A 52 -14.18 2.90 3.29
C VAL A 52 -13.59 4.26 3.66
N HIS A 53 -14.42 5.25 3.99
CA HIS A 53 -13.94 6.59 4.30
C HIS A 53 -13.42 6.67 5.75
N ALA A 54 -14.15 6.09 6.70
CA ALA A 54 -13.77 6.04 8.10
C ALA A 54 -12.50 5.20 8.32
N ASP A 55 -12.44 4.00 7.73
CA ASP A 55 -11.29 3.10 7.87
C ASP A 55 -10.02 3.71 7.26
N ARG A 56 -10.18 4.43 6.15
CA ARG A 56 -9.11 5.24 5.56
C ARG A 56 -8.59 6.33 6.49
N LEU A 57 -9.50 7.12 7.08
CA LEU A 57 -9.11 8.22 7.97
C LEU A 57 -8.37 7.70 9.21
N MET A 58 -8.73 6.51 9.70
CA MET A 58 -8.05 5.83 10.79
C MET A 58 -6.67 5.30 10.38
N ALA A 59 -6.51 4.85 9.13
CA ALA A 59 -5.24 4.32 8.63
C ALA A 59 -4.23 5.36 8.18
N ALA A 60 -4.68 6.54 7.72
CA ALA A 60 -3.81 7.62 7.28
C ALA A 60 -2.65 7.96 8.26
N PRO A 61 -2.89 8.16 9.58
CA PRO A 61 -1.81 8.40 10.53
C PRO A 61 -0.87 7.19 10.70
N LEU A 62 -1.39 5.97 10.60
CA LEU A 62 -0.60 4.74 10.72
C LEU A 62 0.34 4.56 9.52
N CYS A 63 -0.14 4.86 8.32
CA CYS A 63 0.63 4.73 7.08
C CYS A 63 1.64 5.88 6.88
N SER A 64 1.39 7.07 7.44
CA SER A 64 2.26 8.24 7.26
C SER A 64 3.69 8.02 7.77
N GLY A 65 3.84 7.29 8.89
CA GLY A 65 5.12 6.96 9.51
C GLY A 65 5.57 5.49 9.39
N CYS A 66 4.84 4.66 8.63
CA CYS A 66 5.15 3.23 8.55
C CYS A 66 6.45 2.99 7.75
N PRO A 67 7.45 2.29 8.32
CA PRO A 67 8.75 2.10 7.67
C PRO A 67 8.68 1.18 6.43
N VAL A 68 7.62 0.38 6.32
CA VAL A 68 7.43 -0.61 5.24
C VAL A 68 6.34 -0.22 4.24
N ARG A 69 6.10 1.09 4.07
CA ARG A 69 5.03 1.58 3.19
C ARG A 69 5.23 1.15 1.73
N ARG A 70 6.46 1.13 1.23
CA ARG A 70 6.77 0.70 -0.15
C ARG A 70 6.53 -0.80 -0.33
N GLU A 71 6.96 -1.60 0.64
CA GLU A 71 6.80 -3.05 0.67
C GLU A 71 5.34 -3.43 0.76
N CYS A 72 4.55 -2.74 1.59
CA CYS A 72 3.09 -2.86 1.66
C CYS A 72 2.45 -2.65 0.29
N LEU A 73 2.79 -1.54 -0.39
CA LEU A 73 2.18 -1.18 -1.67
C LEU A 73 2.61 -2.12 -2.81
N GLU A 74 3.88 -2.53 -2.86
CA GLU A 74 4.36 -3.53 -3.83
C GLU A 74 3.72 -4.90 -3.59
N TRP A 75 3.55 -5.31 -2.33
CA TRP A 75 2.86 -6.55 -1.99
C TRP A 75 1.41 -6.51 -2.46
N GLU A 76 0.69 -5.42 -2.15
CA GLU A 76 -0.70 -5.21 -2.54
C GLU A 76 -0.88 -5.28 -4.06
N PHE A 77 -0.07 -4.57 -4.84
CA PHE A 77 -0.17 -4.62 -6.31
C PHE A 77 0.09 -6.01 -6.90
N ARG A 78 0.82 -6.89 -6.20
CA ARG A 78 1.09 -8.27 -6.65
C ARG A 78 0.08 -9.30 -6.20
N THR A 79 -0.50 -9.14 -5.02
CA THR A 79 -1.33 -10.18 -4.38
C THR A 79 -2.81 -9.91 -4.52
N THR A 80 -3.20 -8.65 -4.63
CA THR A 80 -4.58 -8.26 -4.80
C THR A 80 -4.86 -8.05 -6.27
N GLU A 81 -5.21 -9.14 -6.96
CA GLU A 81 -5.83 -9.12 -8.30
C GLU A 81 -7.22 -8.45 -8.24
N GLY A 82 -7.25 -7.14 -7.99
CA GLY A 82 -8.47 -6.32 -7.95
C GLY A 82 -9.23 -6.28 -6.62
N VAL A 83 -8.80 -6.99 -5.57
CA VAL A 83 -9.37 -6.84 -4.22
C VAL A 83 -8.69 -5.64 -3.54
N LYS A 84 -9.29 -4.46 -3.65
CA LYS A 84 -8.79 -3.24 -3.01
C LYS A 84 -8.87 -3.38 -1.49
N LEU A 85 -7.73 -3.47 -0.80
CA LEU A 85 -7.70 -3.26 0.63
C LEU A 85 -7.57 -1.75 0.85
N ASP A 86 -8.69 -1.06 1.14
CA ASP A 86 -8.82 0.41 1.14
C ASP A 86 -7.95 1.20 2.15
N VAL A 87 -6.92 0.56 2.71
CA VAL A 87 -6.20 0.94 3.93
C VAL A 87 -4.68 1.00 3.71
N TRP A 88 -4.17 0.55 2.57
CA TRP A 88 -2.73 0.28 2.39
C TRP A 88 -2.05 1.35 1.51
N GLY A 89 -0.82 1.74 1.89
CA GLY A 89 0.03 2.60 1.06
C GLY A 89 -0.26 4.11 1.05
N LEU A 90 -1.12 4.65 1.92
CA LEU A 90 -1.49 6.09 2.03
C LEU A 90 -2.36 6.63 0.86
N LEU A 91 -2.58 5.87 -0.20
CA LEU A 91 -3.36 6.29 -1.38
C LEU A 91 -4.87 6.08 -1.16
N ASP A 92 -5.74 6.94 -1.72
CA ASP A 92 -7.19 6.66 -1.80
C ASP A 92 -7.47 5.69 -2.91
N ARG A 93 -8.70 5.18 -2.93
CA ARG A 93 -9.20 4.33 -3.99
C ARG A 93 -8.85 4.85 -5.38
N ASP A 94 -8.99 6.16 -5.61
CA ASP A 94 -8.71 6.79 -6.90
C ASP A 94 -7.21 6.86 -7.18
N GLY A 95 -6.41 7.35 -6.22
CA GLY A 95 -4.95 7.39 -6.34
C GLY A 95 -4.32 6.00 -6.44
N HIS A 96 -4.86 5.01 -5.74
CA HIS A 96 -4.45 3.62 -5.77
C HIS A 96 -4.77 3.00 -7.14
N GLU A 97 -5.95 3.28 -7.70
CA GLU A 97 -6.31 2.79 -9.04
C GLU A 97 -5.37 3.33 -10.11
N VAL A 98 -5.10 4.64 -10.10
CA VAL A 98 -4.14 5.26 -11.03
C VAL A 98 -2.73 4.71 -10.81
N ALA A 99 -2.27 4.61 -9.56
CA ALA A 99 -0.95 4.07 -9.23
C ALA A 99 -0.82 2.59 -9.65
N HIS A 100 -1.86 1.78 -9.47
CA HIS A 100 -1.85 0.38 -9.90
C HIS A 100 -1.75 0.26 -11.42
N GLN A 101 -2.45 1.10 -12.18
CA GLN A 101 -2.32 1.14 -13.65
C GLN A 101 -0.90 1.55 -14.09
N LEU A 102 -0.32 2.57 -13.46
CA LEU A 102 1.07 2.98 -13.71
C LEU A 102 2.07 1.87 -13.35
N TRP A 103 1.82 1.15 -12.26
CA TRP A 103 2.63 0.01 -11.83
C TRP A 103 2.55 -1.15 -12.82
N LEU A 104 1.35 -1.53 -13.25
CA LEU A 104 1.15 -2.56 -14.29
C LEU A 104 1.87 -2.19 -15.59
N TRP A 105 1.76 -0.92 -16.00
CA TRP A 105 2.46 -0.43 -17.19
C TRP A 105 3.97 -0.56 -17.03
N ARG A 106 4.55 -0.19 -15.88
CA ARG A 106 5.99 -0.35 -15.62
C ARG A 106 6.45 -1.81 -15.55
N ARG A 107 5.65 -2.70 -14.95
CA ARG A 107 5.97 -4.14 -14.85
C ARG A 107 5.79 -4.89 -16.17
N GLY A 108 4.81 -4.48 -16.98
CA GLY A 108 4.56 -5.04 -18.31
C GLY A 108 5.45 -4.46 -19.42
N SER A 109 5.97 -3.25 -19.24
CA SER A 109 6.92 -2.60 -20.17
C SER A 109 8.38 -2.97 -19.91
N GLY A 110 8.63 -4.11 -19.25
CA GLY A 110 9.97 -4.67 -19.06
C GLY A 110 10.62 -5.03 -20.40
N VAL A 111 11.34 -4.06 -20.97
CA VAL A 111 12.49 -4.23 -21.87
C VAL A 111 13.77 -4.09 -21.06
#